data_AF-A0AB32WLJ3-F1
#
_entry.id   AF-A0AB32WLJ3-F1
#
_cell.length_a   1.000
_cell.length_b   1.000
_cell.length_c   1.000
_cell.angle_alpha   90.00
_cell.angle_beta   90.00
_cell.angle_gamma   90.00
#
_symmetry.space_group_name_H-M   'P 1'
#
loop_
_entity.id
_entity.type
_entity.pdbx_description
1 polymer ?
#
loop_
_entity_poly.entity_id
_entity_poly.type
_entity_poly.pdbx_seq_one_letter_code
_entity_poly.pdbx_strand_id
1 'polypeptide(L)'
;MARGTFANIRIVNKLLQGEVGPKTIHIPTGDKLHVYDAAMRYKTAGQDTIILAGAEYGSGSSRDWAAKGPMLLVGTPNLGVKAVIAKSFERIHRSNLVGMGIIPLCFKPGEDADTLGLSGHERYSIDLPSKISEIRPGQDVTVTTGTGKSFTCTVRFDTEVELAYFDHGGILPFVIRNLNKE
;
A
#
# COMPACT_ATOMS: atom_id res chain seq x y z
N MET A 1 -18.29 5.34 2.04
CA MET A 1 -17.22 5.25 1.00
C MET A 1 -16.13 4.25 1.37
N ALA A 2 -15.53 4.30 2.58
CA ALA A 2 -14.51 3.32 3.00
C ALA A 2 -14.96 1.84 2.92
N ARG A 3 -16.22 1.52 3.29
CA ARG A 3 -16.81 0.17 3.11
C ARG A 3 -16.89 -0.30 1.65
N GLY A 4 -16.83 0.63 0.68
CA GLY A 4 -16.87 0.33 -0.76
C GLY A 4 -15.48 0.07 -1.37
N THR A 5 -14.40 0.29 -0.60
CA THR A 5 -13.03 0.03 -1.06
C THR A 5 -12.79 -1.46 -1.20
N PHE A 6 -12.30 -1.89 -2.37
CA PHE A 6 -12.18 -3.30 -2.75
C PHE A 6 -13.49 -4.11 -2.67
N ALA A 7 -14.64 -3.44 -2.70
CA ALA A 7 -15.96 -4.06 -2.66
C ALA A 7 -16.50 -4.48 -4.05
N ASN A 8 -15.68 -4.36 -5.10
CA ASN A 8 -16.09 -4.72 -6.45
C ASN A 8 -16.31 -6.24 -6.55
N ILE A 9 -17.46 -6.66 -7.06
CA ILE A 9 -17.82 -8.07 -7.22
C ILE A 9 -16.90 -8.84 -8.19
N ARG A 10 -16.08 -8.13 -8.98
CA ARG A 10 -15.14 -8.70 -9.95
C ARG A 10 -13.69 -8.72 -9.49
N ILE A 11 -13.39 -8.30 -8.26
CA ILE A 11 -12.01 -8.37 -7.77
C ILE A 11 -11.57 -9.84 -7.66
N VAL A 12 -10.35 -10.13 -8.10
CA VAL A 12 -9.74 -11.47 -8.01
C VAL A 12 -8.68 -11.41 -6.93
N ASN A 13 -8.89 -12.13 -5.83
CA ASN A 13 -7.93 -12.16 -4.73
C ASN A 13 -7.13 -13.47 -4.75
N LYS A 14 -5.82 -13.39 -5.01
CA LYS A 14 -4.94 -14.57 -5.06
C LYS A 14 -4.86 -15.32 -3.73
N LEU A 15 -5.09 -14.66 -2.58
CA LEU A 15 -5.18 -15.34 -1.28
C LEU A 15 -6.33 -16.34 -1.22
N LEU A 16 -7.39 -16.14 -2.01
CA LEU A 16 -8.54 -17.03 -2.13
C LEU A 16 -8.44 -17.93 -3.36
N GLN A 17 -7.22 -18.31 -3.77
CA GLN A 17 -6.96 -19.18 -4.93
C GLN A 17 -7.60 -18.65 -6.23
N GLY A 18 -7.70 -17.33 -6.37
CA GLY A 18 -8.28 -16.68 -7.55
C GLY A 18 -9.81 -16.61 -7.56
N GLU A 19 -10.46 -16.86 -6.43
CA GLU A 19 -11.90 -16.61 -6.30
C GLU A 19 -12.25 -15.15 -6.61
N VAL A 20 -13.35 -14.98 -7.34
CA VAL A 20 -13.89 -13.68 -7.73
C VAL A 20 -14.84 -13.18 -6.65
N GLY A 21 -14.59 -11.99 -6.12
CA GLY A 21 -15.47 -11.31 -5.19
C GLY A 21 -14.74 -10.53 -4.11
N PRO A 22 -15.45 -9.64 -3.38
CA PRO A 22 -14.86 -8.62 -2.51
C PRO A 22 -14.47 -9.18 -1.14
N LYS A 23 -13.73 -10.28 -1.13
CA LYS A 23 -13.34 -11.02 0.06
C LYS A 23 -11.83 -11.20 0.14
N THR A 24 -11.36 -11.47 1.34
CA THR A 24 -9.97 -11.80 1.65
C THR A 24 -9.91 -12.74 2.85
N ILE A 25 -8.70 -13.16 3.22
CA ILE A 25 -8.43 -13.99 4.39
C ILE A 25 -7.83 -13.10 5.49
N HIS A 26 -8.41 -13.15 6.68
CA HIS A 26 -7.75 -12.62 7.87
C HIS A 26 -6.70 -13.62 8.34
N ILE A 27 -5.45 -13.43 7.92
CA ILE A 27 -4.34 -14.38 8.07
C ILE A 27 -4.19 -14.94 9.49
N PRO A 28 -4.30 -14.15 10.59
CA PRO A 28 -4.16 -14.69 11.94
C PRO A 28 -5.23 -15.72 12.33
N THR A 29 -6.47 -15.59 11.81
CA THR A 29 -7.58 -16.51 12.16
C THR A 29 -7.94 -17.49 11.05
N GLY A 30 -7.50 -17.24 9.82
CA GLY A 30 -7.90 -18.00 8.64
C GLY A 30 -9.31 -17.68 8.13
N ASP A 31 -10.02 -16.73 8.76
CA ASP A 31 -11.40 -16.41 8.40
C ASP A 31 -11.47 -15.72 7.04
N LYS A 32 -12.43 -16.16 6.22
CA LYS A 32 -12.78 -15.50 4.97
C LYS A 32 -13.82 -14.41 5.23
N LEU A 33 -13.44 -13.16 5.00
CA LEU A 33 -14.24 -11.98 5.31
C LEU A 33 -14.32 -11.03 4.11
N HIS A 34 -15.26 -10.09 4.14
CA HIS A 34 -15.16 -8.94 3.25
C HIS A 34 -13.90 -8.12 3.57
N VAL A 35 -13.31 -7.49 2.55
CA VAL A 35 -12.04 -6.76 2.71
C VAL A 35 -12.11 -5.70 3.81
N TYR A 36 -13.22 -4.97 3.89
CA TYR A 36 -13.44 -3.98 4.95
C TYR A 36 -13.44 -4.61 6.35
N ASP A 37 -14.13 -5.74 6.54
CA ASP A 37 -14.23 -6.40 7.85
C ASP A 37 -12.86 -6.95 8.29
N ALA A 38 -12.09 -7.52 7.36
CA ALA A 38 -10.71 -7.94 7.61
C ALA A 38 -9.82 -6.76 8.01
N ALA A 39 -9.90 -5.63 7.29
CA ALA A 39 -9.15 -4.42 7.61
C ALA A 39 -9.49 -3.86 9.01
N MET A 40 -10.77 -3.91 9.41
CA MET A 40 -11.21 -3.50 10.74
C MET A 40 -10.68 -4.41 11.86
N ARG A 41 -10.51 -5.71 11.60
CA ARG A 41 -9.86 -6.62 12.56
C ARG A 41 -8.38 -6.28 12.74
N TYR A 42 -7.65 -6.11 11.65
CA TYR A 42 -6.24 -5.67 11.71
C TYR A 42 -6.09 -4.33 12.42
N LYS A 43 -6.98 -3.35 12.16
CA LYS A 43 -7.04 -2.10 12.92
C LYS A 43 -7.10 -2.34 14.41
N THR A 44 -8.08 -3.14 14.82
CA THR A 44 -8.40 -3.35 16.24
C THR A 44 -7.23 -4.04 16.94
N ALA A 45 -6.50 -4.89 16.22
CA ALA A 45 -5.28 -5.53 16.68
C ALA A 45 -4.02 -4.64 16.62
N GLY A 46 -4.13 -3.40 16.12
CA GLY A 46 -2.98 -2.50 15.94
C GLY A 46 -1.96 -3.02 14.92
N GLN A 47 -2.41 -3.77 13.92
CA GLN A 47 -1.56 -4.39 12.91
C GLN A 47 -1.66 -3.63 11.59
N ASP A 48 -0.51 -3.19 11.10
CA ASP A 48 -0.40 -2.55 9.79
C ASP A 48 -0.67 -3.54 8.65
N THR A 49 -1.19 -3.03 7.54
CA THR A 49 -1.51 -3.84 6.35
C THR A 49 -0.78 -3.32 5.12
N ILE A 50 -0.48 -4.22 4.19
CA ILE A 50 0.07 -3.89 2.86
C ILE A 50 -0.76 -4.55 1.78
N ILE A 51 -0.53 -4.16 0.52
CA ILE A 51 -1.10 -4.81 -0.66
C ILE A 51 0.03 -5.33 -1.54
N LEU A 52 -0.09 -6.58 -2.00
CA LEU A 52 0.70 -7.11 -3.12
C LEU A 52 -0.12 -7.02 -4.40
N ALA A 53 0.48 -6.52 -5.48
CA ALA A 53 -0.19 -6.33 -6.76
C ALA A 53 0.69 -6.72 -7.96
N GLY A 54 0.02 -6.94 -9.10
CA GLY A 54 0.67 -7.24 -10.37
C GLY A 54 1.16 -6.00 -11.11
N ALA A 55 1.17 -6.07 -12.44
CA ALA A 55 1.50 -4.95 -13.30
C ALA A 55 0.33 -3.97 -13.41
N GLU A 56 0.66 -2.72 -13.75
CA GLU A 56 -0.29 -1.63 -14.03
C GLU A 56 -1.30 -1.40 -12.90
N TYR A 57 -0.84 -1.53 -11.65
CA TYR A 57 -1.70 -1.33 -10.49
C TYR A 57 -2.29 0.09 -10.49
N GLY A 58 -3.62 0.16 -10.41
CA GLY A 58 -4.37 1.41 -10.46
C GLY A 58 -4.76 1.90 -11.84
N SER A 59 -4.61 1.08 -12.89
CA SER A 59 -5.08 1.40 -14.23
C SER A 59 -6.60 1.65 -14.29
N GLY A 60 -7.00 2.53 -15.20
CA GLY A 60 -8.40 2.92 -15.41
C GLY A 60 -8.68 4.38 -15.06
N SER A 61 -9.94 4.71 -14.79
CA SER A 61 -10.34 6.09 -14.47
C SER A 61 -9.69 6.56 -13.17
N SER A 62 -9.04 7.72 -13.19
CA SER A 62 -8.55 8.37 -11.97
C SER A 62 -9.72 8.71 -11.06
N ARG A 63 -9.96 7.85 -10.07
CA ARG A 63 -10.95 8.07 -9.01
C ARG A 63 -10.18 8.34 -7.74
N ASP A 64 -10.34 9.52 -7.14
CA ASP A 64 -9.66 9.90 -5.90
C ASP A 64 -9.81 8.86 -4.77
N TRP A 65 -10.94 8.15 -4.75
CA TRP A 65 -11.22 7.08 -3.80
C TRP A 65 -10.38 5.82 -3.98
N ALA A 66 -9.68 5.65 -5.10
CA ALA A 66 -8.77 4.54 -5.32
C ALA A 66 -7.53 4.63 -4.39
N ALA A 67 -7.12 5.83 -3.98
CA ALA A 67 -6.05 6.01 -2.98
C ALA A 67 -6.59 6.39 -1.60
N LYS A 68 -7.64 7.23 -1.52
CA LYS A 68 -8.31 7.55 -0.25
C LYS A 68 -8.93 6.32 0.40
N GLY A 69 -9.46 5.39 -0.39
CA GLY A 69 -10.06 4.15 0.10
C GLY A 69 -9.08 3.31 0.92
N PRO A 70 -7.95 2.85 0.35
CA PRO A 70 -6.92 2.10 1.08
C PRO A 70 -6.39 2.81 2.33
N MET A 71 -6.22 4.14 2.27
CA MET A 71 -5.83 4.95 3.44
C MET A 71 -6.95 4.99 4.51
N LEU A 72 -8.19 5.21 4.09
CA LEU A 72 -9.37 5.42 4.94
C LEU A 72 -10.13 4.13 5.27
N LEU A 73 -9.69 2.95 4.80
CA LEU A 73 -10.24 1.64 5.18
C LEU A 73 -10.37 1.53 6.70
N VAL A 74 -9.59 2.33 7.41
CA VAL A 74 -9.45 2.26 8.84
C VAL A 74 -9.84 3.57 9.55
N GLY A 75 -10.40 4.58 8.86
CA GLY A 75 -11.05 5.75 9.48
C GLY A 75 -10.15 6.63 10.37
N THR A 76 -8.85 6.36 10.40
CA THR A 76 -7.84 7.07 11.16
C THR A 76 -6.60 7.12 10.27
N PRO A 77 -5.96 8.29 10.07
CA PRO A 77 -4.85 8.44 9.12
C PRO A 77 -3.66 7.49 9.38
N ASN A 78 -3.57 6.94 10.60
CA ASN A 78 -2.43 6.11 11.02
C ASN A 78 -2.69 4.60 11.01
N LEU A 79 -3.83 4.08 10.57
CA LEU A 79 -4.13 2.64 10.70
C LEU A 79 -4.60 1.96 9.39
N GLY A 80 -4.40 2.56 8.22
CA GLY A 80 -4.77 1.98 6.92
C GLY A 80 -3.69 1.11 6.27
N VAL A 81 -3.85 0.84 4.97
CA VAL A 81 -2.78 0.25 4.14
C VAL A 81 -1.57 1.18 4.18
N LYS A 82 -0.41 0.67 4.61
CA LYS A 82 0.83 1.45 4.76
C LYS A 82 1.67 1.48 3.49
N ALA A 83 1.68 0.39 2.76
CA ALA A 83 2.45 0.26 1.54
C ALA A 83 1.71 -0.61 0.51
N VAL A 84 2.03 -0.37 -0.75
CA VAL A 84 1.65 -1.25 -1.86
C VAL A 84 2.92 -1.70 -2.55
N ILE A 85 3.12 -3.01 -2.69
CA ILE A 85 4.22 -3.60 -3.44
C ILE A 85 3.63 -4.15 -4.75
N ALA A 86 4.02 -3.56 -5.88
CA ALA A 86 3.48 -3.91 -7.19
C ALA A 86 4.61 -4.16 -8.21
N LYS A 87 4.29 -4.86 -9.31
CA LYS A 87 5.22 -4.98 -10.44
C LYS A 87 5.39 -3.66 -11.17
N SER A 88 4.30 -2.92 -11.34
CA SER A 88 4.29 -1.55 -11.84
C SER A 88 3.00 -0.82 -11.43
N PHE A 89 3.03 0.50 -11.52
CA PHE A 89 1.88 1.36 -11.20
C PHE A 89 1.47 2.17 -12.42
N GLU A 90 0.17 2.46 -12.53
CA GLU A 90 -0.29 3.58 -13.34
C GLU A 90 0.21 4.90 -12.70
N ARG A 91 0.65 5.85 -13.55
CA ARG A 91 1.35 7.07 -13.14
C ARG A 91 0.53 7.93 -12.18
N ILE A 92 -0.73 8.20 -12.50
CA ILE A 92 -1.61 9.05 -11.69
C ILE A 92 -1.96 8.36 -10.38
N HIS A 93 -2.28 7.06 -10.42
CA HIS A 93 -2.58 6.28 -9.23
C HIS A 93 -1.40 6.26 -8.25
N ARG A 94 -0.17 6.09 -8.73
CA ARG A 94 1.05 6.16 -7.91
C ARG A 94 1.14 7.48 -7.14
N SER A 95 1.01 8.61 -7.83
CA SER A 95 1.05 9.93 -7.17
C SER A 95 -0.08 10.11 -6.15
N ASN A 96 -1.27 9.55 -6.42
CA ASN A 96 -2.38 9.58 -5.47
C ASN A 96 -2.08 8.77 -4.19
N LEU A 97 -1.42 7.61 -4.28
CA LEU A 97 -0.99 6.83 -3.12
C LEU A 97 -0.01 7.63 -2.25
N VAL A 98 1.00 8.24 -2.87
CA VAL A 98 1.97 9.12 -2.18
C VAL A 98 1.26 10.28 -1.50
N GLY A 99 0.33 10.94 -2.20
CA GLY A 99 -0.45 12.04 -1.65
C GLY A 99 -1.30 11.65 -0.43
N MET A 100 -1.62 10.37 -0.27
CA MET A 100 -2.33 9.82 0.89
C MET A 100 -1.40 9.24 1.97
N GLY A 101 -0.08 9.36 1.79
CA GLY A 101 0.91 8.81 2.73
C GLY A 101 1.13 7.30 2.62
N ILE A 102 0.68 6.67 1.53
CA ILE A 102 0.91 5.24 1.27
C ILE A 102 2.19 5.10 0.46
N ILE A 103 3.09 4.21 0.88
CA ILE A 103 4.39 3.99 0.23
C ILE A 103 4.21 3.07 -0.99
N PRO A 104 4.44 3.56 -2.23
CA PRO A 104 4.47 2.69 -3.41
C PRO A 104 5.85 2.05 -3.55
N LEU A 105 5.90 0.73 -3.62
CA LEU A 105 7.09 -0.08 -3.82
C LEU A 105 6.98 -0.85 -5.12
N CYS A 106 8.01 -0.81 -5.94
CA CYS A 106 8.13 -1.63 -7.14
C CYS A 106 9.10 -2.79 -6.91
N PHE A 107 8.71 -4.00 -7.32
CA PHE A 107 9.68 -5.09 -7.50
C PHE A 107 10.76 -4.68 -8.51
N LYS A 108 11.94 -5.31 -8.43
CA LYS A 108 12.99 -5.09 -9.43
C LYS A 108 12.57 -5.66 -10.81
N PRO A 109 13.18 -5.18 -11.91
CA PRO A 109 12.89 -5.70 -13.24
C PRO A 109 13.03 -7.22 -13.29
N GLY A 110 11.98 -7.91 -13.77
CA GLY A 110 11.94 -9.37 -13.85
C GLY A 110 11.43 -10.07 -12.59
N GLU A 111 11.20 -9.35 -11.49
CA GLU A 111 10.67 -9.90 -10.24
C GLU A 111 9.18 -9.58 -10.05
N ASP A 112 8.47 -10.47 -9.38
CA ASP A 112 7.16 -10.26 -8.80
C ASP A 112 6.90 -11.25 -7.65
N ALA A 113 5.68 -11.22 -7.09
CA ALA A 113 5.30 -12.10 -5.99
C ALA A 113 5.44 -13.59 -6.35
N ASP A 114 5.13 -13.98 -7.60
CA ASP A 114 5.18 -15.38 -8.01
C ASP A 114 6.65 -15.82 -8.18
N THR A 115 7.50 -15.03 -8.86
CA THR A 115 8.93 -15.37 -9.05
C THR A 115 9.70 -15.39 -7.74
N LEU A 116 9.33 -14.53 -6.79
CA LEU A 116 9.92 -14.49 -5.46
C LEU A 116 9.28 -15.51 -4.50
N GLY A 117 8.26 -16.27 -4.94
CA GLY A 117 7.56 -17.27 -4.13
C GLY A 117 6.92 -16.67 -2.87
N LEU A 118 6.37 -15.47 -2.97
CA LEU A 118 5.65 -14.78 -1.91
C LEU A 118 4.20 -15.26 -1.89
N SER A 119 3.78 -15.88 -0.79
CA SER A 119 2.41 -16.39 -0.66
C SER A 119 1.40 -15.32 -0.22
N GLY A 120 1.88 -14.20 0.34
CA GLY A 120 1.06 -13.16 0.96
C GLY A 120 0.59 -13.50 2.37
N HIS A 121 0.96 -14.67 2.91
CA HIS A 121 0.68 -15.08 4.29
C HIS A 121 1.82 -14.68 5.24
N GLU A 122 2.94 -14.21 4.71
CA GLU A 122 4.08 -13.75 5.47
C GLU A 122 3.80 -12.38 6.12
N ARG A 123 4.51 -12.08 7.20
CA ARG A 123 4.66 -10.70 7.66
C ARG A 123 5.75 -10.02 6.84
N TYR A 124 5.57 -8.76 6.52
CA TYR A 124 6.50 -7.97 5.73
C TYR A 124 7.06 -6.82 6.57
N SER A 125 8.38 -6.71 6.58
CA SER A 125 9.12 -5.59 7.16
C SER A 125 9.81 -4.84 6.02
N ILE A 126 9.53 -3.55 5.91
CA ILE A 126 10.11 -2.67 4.89
C ILE A 126 11.17 -1.82 5.59
N ASP A 127 12.42 -1.95 5.19
CA ASP A 127 13.52 -1.19 5.76
C ASP A 127 13.61 0.19 5.09
N LEU A 128 12.96 1.17 5.70
CA LEU A 128 12.98 2.56 5.29
C LEU A 128 13.82 3.38 6.28
N PRO A 129 14.66 4.31 5.79
CA PRO A 129 15.37 5.24 6.66
C PRO A 129 14.42 5.99 7.59
N SER A 130 14.84 6.14 8.85
CA SER A 130 14.03 6.79 9.89
C SER A 130 13.82 8.29 9.67
N LYS A 131 14.67 8.93 8.85
CA LYS A 131 14.53 10.35 8.47
C LYS A 131 14.24 10.48 6.99
N ILE A 132 13.24 11.28 6.63
CA ILE A 132 12.91 11.52 5.22
C ILE A 132 14.09 12.11 4.42
N SER A 133 14.95 12.91 5.06
CA SER A 133 16.12 13.53 4.43
C SER A 133 17.18 12.53 3.96
N GLU A 134 17.10 11.28 4.44
CA GLU A 134 17.97 10.18 4.03
C GLU A 134 17.38 9.39 2.87
N ILE A 135 16.11 9.63 2.51
CA ILE A 135 15.42 8.98 1.40
C ILE A 135 15.62 9.81 0.13
N ARG A 136 16.06 9.16 -0.95
CA ARG A 136 16.15 9.78 -2.27
C ARG A 136 15.02 9.32 -3.20
N PRO A 137 14.61 10.14 -4.18
CA PRO A 137 13.66 9.71 -5.19
C PRO A 137 14.15 8.44 -5.91
N GLY A 138 13.28 7.44 -6.02
CA GLY A 138 13.60 6.16 -6.67
C GLY A 138 14.64 5.30 -5.93
N GLN A 139 14.85 5.51 -4.63
CA GLN A 139 15.80 4.73 -3.84
C GLN A 139 15.39 3.26 -3.72
N ASP A 140 16.37 2.37 -3.64
CA ASP A 140 16.11 0.97 -3.30
C ASP A 140 16.05 0.75 -1.79
N VAL A 141 15.12 -0.11 -1.38
CA VAL A 141 14.89 -0.54 0.00
C VAL A 141 14.83 -2.05 0.07
N THR A 142 15.21 -2.60 1.23
CA THR A 142 15.09 -4.03 1.48
C THR A 142 13.74 -4.34 2.11
N VAL A 143 13.07 -5.36 1.59
CA VAL A 143 11.86 -5.93 2.19
C VAL A 143 12.18 -7.33 2.68
N THR A 144 11.91 -7.59 3.96
CA THR A 144 12.15 -8.87 4.61
C THR A 144 10.83 -9.49 5.03
N THR A 145 10.67 -10.77 4.76
CA THR A 145 9.51 -11.56 5.17
C THR A 145 9.75 -12.24 6.51
N GLY A 146 8.68 -12.54 7.24
CA GLY A 146 8.75 -13.31 8.49
C GLY A 146 9.31 -14.73 8.34
N THR A 147 9.44 -15.24 7.12
CA THR A 147 10.09 -16.52 6.81
C THR A 147 11.60 -16.39 6.59
N GLY A 148 12.16 -15.17 6.71
CA GLY A 148 13.59 -14.89 6.53
C GLY A 148 14.00 -14.56 5.09
N LYS A 149 13.09 -14.64 4.11
CA LYS A 149 13.38 -14.22 2.73
C LYS A 149 13.46 -12.70 2.65
N SER A 150 14.50 -12.18 2.01
CA SER A 150 14.69 -10.75 1.73
C SER A 150 14.77 -10.49 0.23
N PHE A 151 14.23 -9.37 -0.22
CA PHE A 151 14.31 -8.91 -1.62
C PHE A 151 14.37 -7.38 -1.67
N THR A 152 14.78 -6.86 -2.81
CA THR A 152 14.93 -5.41 -3.00
C THR A 152 13.70 -4.86 -3.73
N CYS A 153 13.18 -3.73 -3.27
CA CYS A 153 12.18 -2.95 -3.97
C CYS A 153 12.69 -1.55 -4.22
N THR A 154 12.24 -0.92 -5.31
CA THR A 154 12.43 0.51 -5.52
C THR A 154 11.26 1.27 -4.89
N VAL A 155 11.55 2.20 -3.98
CA VAL A 155 10.55 3.12 -3.43
C VAL A 155 10.20 4.20 -4.45
N ARG A 156 8.94 4.25 -4.83
CA ARG A 156 8.45 5.05 -5.95
C ARG A 156 7.95 6.43 -5.54
N PHE A 157 8.77 7.11 -4.73
CA PHE A 157 8.77 8.56 -4.65
C PHE A 157 9.59 9.06 -5.83
N ASP A 158 8.95 9.69 -6.80
CA ASP A 158 9.62 10.05 -8.06
C ASP A 158 10.21 11.48 -8.00
N THR A 159 9.87 12.27 -6.97
CA THR A 159 10.35 13.65 -6.78
C THR A 159 10.57 14.01 -5.31
N GLU A 160 11.36 15.05 -5.06
CA GLU A 160 11.54 15.64 -3.71
C GLU A 160 10.22 16.18 -3.12
N VAL A 161 9.33 16.71 -3.96
CA VAL A 161 8.01 17.21 -3.54
C VAL A 161 7.15 16.08 -2.98
N GLU A 162 7.21 14.91 -3.62
CA GLU A 162 6.51 13.71 -3.16
C GLU A 162 7.05 13.20 -1.83
N LEU A 163 8.37 13.28 -1.60
CA LEU A 163 8.97 12.99 -0.30
C LEU A 163 8.47 13.98 0.77
N ALA A 164 8.40 15.27 0.46
CA ALA A 164 7.86 16.28 1.37
C ALA A 164 6.39 16.01 1.73
N TYR A 165 5.56 15.60 0.76
CA TYR A 165 4.18 15.19 1.04
C TYR A 165 4.13 14.00 2.00
N PHE A 166 4.94 12.97 1.76
CA PHE A 166 5.00 11.79 2.62
C PHE A 166 5.43 12.13 4.05
N ASP A 167 6.47 12.97 4.22
CA ASP A 167 6.93 13.44 5.54
C ASP A 167 5.83 14.14 6.35
N HIS A 168 4.93 14.83 5.65
CA HIS A 168 3.82 15.54 6.28
C HIS A 168 2.62 14.64 6.56
N GLY A 169 2.67 13.36 6.18
CA GLY A 169 1.56 12.41 6.30
C GLY A 169 0.52 12.56 5.18
N GLY A 170 0.90 13.16 4.05
CA GLY A 170 0.10 13.38 2.86
C GLY A 170 0.04 14.84 2.39
N ILE A 171 -0.52 15.03 1.19
CA ILE A 171 -0.59 16.33 0.52
C ILE A 171 -1.48 17.33 1.27
N LEU A 172 -2.61 16.89 1.83
CA LEU A 172 -3.53 17.78 2.55
C LEU A 172 -2.90 18.35 3.83
N PRO A 173 -2.32 17.51 4.72
CA PRO A 173 -1.54 18.02 5.86
C PRO A 173 -0.41 18.97 5.45
N PHE A 174 0.32 18.67 4.37
CA PHE A 174 1.39 19.53 3.86
C PHE A 174 0.86 20.94 3.50
N VAL A 175 -0.19 21.01 2.70
CA VAL A 175 -0.80 22.29 2.27
C VAL A 175 -1.30 23.09 3.46
N ILE A 176 -2.06 22.47 4.38
CA ILE A 176 -2.61 23.16 5.57
C ILE A 176 -1.48 23.73 6.44
N ARG A 177 -0.41 22.97 6.66
CA ARG A 177 0.73 23.43 7.48
C ARG A 177 1.50 24.59 6.83
N ASN A 178 1.54 24.65 5.49
CA ASN A 178 2.18 25.76 4.79
C ASN A 178 1.32 27.02 4.78
N LEU A 179 -0.01 26.90 4.67
CA LEU A 179 -0.94 28.03 4.78
C LEU A 179 -0.93 28.68 6.17
N ASN A 180 -0.67 27.91 7.23
CA ASN A 180 -0.58 28.41 8.60
C ASN A 180 0.80 28.99 8.98
N LYS A 181 1.77 29.00 8.06
CA LYS A 181 3.11 29.59 8.27
C LYS A 181 3.21 31.02 7.73
N GLU A 182 2.16 31.52 7.09
CA GLU A 182 1.95 32.93 6.74
C GLU A 182 1.12 33.64 7.81
#